data_AF-A0A6P5WPR7-F1
#
_entry.id   AF-A0A6P5WPR7-F1
#
_cell.length_a   1.000
_cell.length_b   1.000
_cell.length_c   1.000
_cell.angle_alpha   90.00
_cell.angle_beta   90.00
_cell.angle_gamma   90.00
#
_symmetry.space_group_name_H-M   'P 1'
#
loop_
_entity.id
_entity.type
_entity.pdbx_description
1 polymer ?
#
loop_
_entity_poly.entity_id
_entity_poly.type
_entity_poly.pdbx_seq_one_letter_code
_entity_poly.pdbx_strand_id
1 'polypeptide(L)'
;MLGLLRFQILDSLFFLNSASLKRAVPASIEFVDIAGLVKGASQGEGLGNKFLWHIRQVDSILQVVCSFEDNDIVLVNGKVDPKTDIDVINLKLVFSDLDQLYYFRRKQKIMPWKGFSRHLWMENRHNQLH
;
A
#
# COMPACT_ATOMS: atom_id res chain seq x y z
N MET A 1 1.08 -19.64 -19.58
CA MET A 1 -0.10 -20.21 -20.29
C MET A 1 -1.16 -20.82 -19.37
N LEU A 2 -0.82 -21.48 -18.25
CA LEU A 2 -1.82 -22.08 -17.35
C LEU A 2 -2.71 -21.07 -16.57
N GLY A 3 -2.27 -19.83 -16.39
CA GLY A 3 -3.05 -18.78 -15.69
C GLY A 3 -4.20 -18.19 -16.52
N LEU A 4 -4.02 -18.04 -17.84
CA LEU A 4 -5.04 -17.53 -18.76
C LEU A 4 -6.17 -18.54 -18.99
N LEU A 5 -5.82 -19.83 -19.09
CA LEU A 5 -6.78 -20.93 -19.19
C LEU A 5 -7.66 -21.06 -17.94
N ARG A 6 -7.10 -20.82 -16.74
CA ARG A 6 -7.88 -20.86 -15.49
C ARG A 6 -8.87 -19.71 -15.39
N PHE A 7 -8.52 -18.52 -15.88
CA PHE A 7 -9.42 -17.37 -15.94
C PHE A 7 -10.58 -17.59 -16.92
N GLN A 8 -10.29 -18.04 -18.14
CA GLN A 8 -11.32 -18.29 -19.16
C GLN A 8 -12.30 -19.39 -18.77
N ILE A 9 -11.83 -20.47 -18.11
CA ILE A 9 -12.70 -21.56 -17.66
C ILE A 9 -13.62 -21.10 -16.51
N LEU A 10 -13.13 -20.25 -15.60
CA LEU A 10 -13.95 -19.66 -14.54
C LEU A 10 -15.02 -18.71 -15.08
N ASP A 11 -14.70 -17.90 -16.09
CA ASP A 11 -15.68 -17.05 -16.78
C ASP A 11 -16.76 -17.89 -17.49
N SER A 12 -16.35 -19.01 -18.10
CA SER A 12 -17.25 -19.93 -18.80
C SER A 12 -18.20 -20.67 -17.85
N LEU A 13 -17.70 -21.13 -16.69
CA LEU A 13 -18.49 -21.81 -15.66
C LEU A 13 -19.44 -20.86 -14.93
N PHE A 14 -19.04 -19.60 -14.72
CA PHE A 14 -19.94 -18.55 -14.23
C PHE A 14 -21.07 -18.29 -15.22
N PHE A 15 -20.77 -18.25 -16.53
CA PHE A 15 -21.78 -18.11 -17.58
C PHE A 15 -22.78 -19.27 -17.59
N LEU A 16 -22.32 -20.52 -17.47
CA LEU A 16 -23.19 -21.70 -17.50
C LEU A 16 -24.10 -21.86 -16.26
N ASN A 17 -23.69 -21.36 -15.08
CA ASN A 17 -24.50 -21.42 -13.86
C ASN A 17 -25.49 -20.25 -13.71
N SER A 18 -25.41 -19.25 -14.60
CA SER A 18 -26.24 -18.04 -14.55
C SER A 18 -27.61 -18.16 -15.22
N ALA A 19 -28.01 -19.37 -15.65
CA ALA A 19 -29.27 -19.63 -16.37
C ALA A 19 -30.56 -19.24 -15.62
N SER A 20 -30.48 -18.78 -14.36
CA SER A 20 -31.59 -18.21 -13.59
C SER A 20 -31.40 -16.73 -13.16
N LEU A 21 -30.26 -16.09 -13.48
CA LEU A 21 -29.96 -14.69 -13.13
C LEU A 21 -30.22 -13.77 -14.34
N LYS A 22 -31.29 -12.98 -14.26
CA LYS A 22 -31.73 -12.05 -15.33
C LYS A 22 -30.78 -10.86 -15.60
N ARG A 23 -29.70 -10.70 -14.82
CA ARG A 23 -28.72 -9.62 -15.02
C ARG A 23 -27.39 -9.99 -14.35
N ALA A 24 -26.31 -10.03 -15.14
CA ALA A 24 -24.95 -10.13 -14.61
C ALA A 24 -24.52 -8.78 -14.03
N VAL A 25 -23.93 -8.78 -12.82
CA VAL A 25 -23.34 -7.59 -12.20
C VAL A 25 -21.83 -7.81 -12.14
N PRO A 26 -21.01 -6.98 -12.84
CA PRO A 26 -19.56 -7.13 -12.82
C PRO A 26 -18.98 -6.69 -11.46
N ALA A 27 -17.83 -7.25 -11.10
CA ALA A 27 -17.02 -6.74 -10.00
C ALA A 27 -16.32 -5.43 -10.42
N SER A 28 -16.25 -4.46 -9.51
CA SER A 28 -15.56 -3.18 -9.71
C SER A 28 -14.22 -3.16 -8.97
N ILE A 29 -13.21 -2.54 -9.57
CA ILE A 29 -11.91 -2.24 -8.96
C ILE A 29 -11.72 -0.73 -9.01
N GLU A 30 -11.31 -0.13 -7.90
CA GLU A 30 -10.96 1.29 -7.82
C GLU A 30 -9.44 1.47 -8.00
N PHE A 31 -9.06 2.43 -8.84
CA PHE A 31 -7.67 2.79 -9.05
C PHE A 31 -7.41 4.17 -8.48
N VAL A 32 -6.39 4.27 -7.62
CA VAL A 32 -5.89 5.53 -7.10
C VAL A 32 -4.57 5.83 -7.79
N ASP A 33 -4.50 6.95 -8.50
CA ASP A 33 -3.26 7.42 -9.09
C ASP A 33 -2.37 8.06 -8.01
N ILE A 34 -1.17 7.52 -7.84
CA ILE A 34 -0.21 7.98 -6.85
C ILE A 34 0.90 8.72 -7.60
N ALA A 35 0.95 10.04 -7.41
CA ALA A 35 1.98 10.88 -8.02
C ALA A 35 3.38 10.30 -7.81
N GLY A 36 4.10 10.10 -8.93
CA GLY A 36 5.40 9.45 -8.95
C GLY A 36 6.44 10.16 -8.10
N LEU A 37 7.31 9.36 -7.46
CA LEU A 37 8.33 9.88 -6.56
C LEU A 37 9.56 10.31 -7.37
N VAL A 38 9.68 11.62 -7.63
CA VAL A 38 10.83 12.22 -8.34
C VAL A 38 12.14 12.03 -7.58
N LYS A 39 13.27 11.92 -8.29
CA LYS A 39 14.62 11.98 -7.70
C LYS A 39 14.71 13.25 -6.83
N GLY A 40 15.07 13.11 -5.56
CA GLY A 40 15.17 14.23 -4.61
C GLY A 40 14.06 14.32 -3.56
N ALA A 41 12.96 13.57 -3.70
CA ALA A 41 11.84 13.60 -2.75
C ALA A 41 12.20 13.20 -1.29
N SER A 42 13.39 12.63 -1.06
CA SER A 42 13.93 12.27 0.25
C SER A 42 14.75 13.37 0.94
N GLN A 43 15.02 14.52 0.29
CA GLN A 43 15.82 15.61 0.86
C GLN A 43 15.03 16.63 1.71
N GLY A 44 13.77 16.33 2.07
CA GLY A 44 13.03 17.09 3.09
C GLY A 44 11.93 18.02 2.58
N GLU A 45 11.62 18.04 1.29
CA GLU A 45 10.52 18.85 0.74
C GLU A 45 9.11 18.31 1.06
N GLY A 46 9.00 17.23 1.85
CA GLY A 46 7.72 16.63 2.25
C GLY A 46 7.00 15.84 1.14
N LEU A 47 7.50 15.87 -0.10
CA LEU A 47 6.98 15.09 -1.24
C LEU A 47 7.05 13.57 -1.00
N GLY A 48 8.14 13.07 -0.40
CA GLY A 48 8.26 11.65 -0.04
C GLY A 48 7.23 11.19 0.99
N ASN A 49 6.87 12.05 1.95
CA ASN A 49 5.87 11.72 2.98
C ASN A 49 4.44 11.68 2.40
N LYS A 50 4.12 12.58 1.45
CA LYS A 50 2.82 12.57 0.76
C LYS A 50 2.63 11.31 -0.08
N PHE A 51 3.68 10.87 -0.78
CA PHE A 51 3.69 9.61 -1.51
C PHE A 51 3.41 8.40 -0.60
N LEU A 52 4.16 8.27 0.50
CA LEU A 52 3.98 7.17 1.45
C LEU A 52 2.61 7.22 2.15
N TRP A 53 2.04 8.41 2.35
CA TRP A 53 0.70 8.56 2.90
C TRP A 53 -0.36 8.00 1.95
N HIS A 54 -0.32 8.32 0.65
CA HIS A 54 -1.25 7.75 -0.33
C HIS A 54 -1.14 6.23 -0.43
N ILE A 55 0.08 5.69 -0.39
CA ILE A 55 0.30 4.24 -0.42
C ILE A 55 -0.34 3.52 0.78
N ARG A 56 -0.37 4.17 1.95
CA ARG A 56 -1.00 3.59 3.16
C ARG A 56 -2.53 3.59 3.11
N GLN A 57 -3.15 4.26 2.13
CA GLN A 57 -4.61 4.30 1.95
C GLN A 57 -5.10 3.24 0.96
N VAL A 58 -4.21 2.48 0.33
CA VAL A 58 -4.57 1.45 -0.67
C VAL A 58 -4.17 0.05 -0.19
N ASP A 59 -4.92 -0.96 -0.64
CA ASP A 59 -4.66 -2.36 -0.27
C ASP A 59 -3.63 -3.05 -1.18
N SER A 60 -3.36 -2.49 -2.36
CA SER A 60 -2.45 -3.06 -3.35
C SER A 60 -1.83 -1.98 -4.22
N ILE A 61 -0.59 -2.23 -4.65
CA ILE A 61 0.20 -1.29 -5.45
C ILE A 61 0.43 -1.91 -6.82
N LEU A 62 0.06 -1.19 -7.88
CA LEU A 62 0.45 -1.51 -9.25
C LEU A 62 1.68 -0.68 -9.63
N GLN A 63 2.81 -1.34 -9.81
CA GLN A 63 4.06 -0.67 -10.15
C GLN A 63 4.26 -0.66 -11.67
N VAL A 64 4.14 0.53 -12.28
CA VAL A 64 4.36 0.74 -13.70
C VAL A 64 5.80 1.19 -13.92
N VAL A 65 6.54 0.47 -14.76
CA VAL A 65 7.94 0.80 -15.11
C VAL A 65 8.11 0.90 -16.61
N CYS A 66 8.93 1.86 -17.04
CA CYS A 66 9.25 2.04 -18.45
C CYS A 66 10.29 0.97 -18.86
N SER A 67 10.01 0.22 -19.91
CA SER A 67 10.89 -0.85 -20.42
C SER A 67 11.24 -0.71 -21.90
N PHE A 68 11.10 0.50 -22.43
CA PHE A 68 11.44 0.83 -23.81
C PHE A 68 12.04 2.23 -23.89
N GLU A 69 12.89 2.46 -24.88
CA GLU A 69 13.46 3.77 -25.15
C GLU A 69 12.49 4.55 -26.05
N ASP A 70 12.19 5.79 -25.66
CA ASP A 70 11.35 6.72 -26.40
C ASP A 70 11.87 8.14 -26.16
N ASN A 71 12.00 8.92 -27.23
CA ASN A 71 12.51 10.29 -27.19
C ASN A 71 11.52 11.26 -26.52
N ASP A 72 10.24 10.89 -26.46
CA ASP A 72 9.19 11.69 -25.82
C ASP A 72 9.08 11.42 -24.30
N ILE A 73 9.85 10.46 -23.77
CA ILE A 73 9.84 10.08 -22.35
C ILE A 73 11.06 10.68 -21.62
N VAL A 74 10.79 11.50 -20.60
CA VAL A 74 11.85 12.07 -19.75
C VAL A 74 12.38 11.00 -18.79
N LEU A 75 13.61 10.55 -19.01
CA LEU A 75 14.29 9.57 -18.15
C LEU A 75 15.04 10.26 -17.02
N VAL A 76 14.63 10.01 -15.78
CA VAL A 76 15.24 10.59 -14.56
C VAL A 76 16.72 10.18 -14.36
N ASN A 77 17.15 9.07 -14.97
CA ASN A 77 18.52 8.56 -14.94
C ASN A 77 19.24 8.67 -16.30
N GLY A 78 18.61 9.24 -17.32
CA GLY A 78 19.16 9.32 -18.68
C GLY A 78 19.27 7.97 -19.41
N LYS A 79 18.81 6.88 -18.81
CA LYS A 79 18.75 5.54 -19.42
C LYS A 79 17.53 4.79 -18.89
N VAL A 80 16.92 3.98 -19.75
CA VAL A 80 15.87 3.02 -19.37
C VAL A 80 16.51 1.85 -18.63
N ASP A 81 16.14 1.68 -17.36
CA ASP A 81 16.53 0.53 -16.56
C ASP A 81 15.38 0.14 -15.62
N PRO A 82 14.45 -0.73 -16.09
CA PRO A 82 13.27 -1.11 -15.32
C PRO A 82 13.63 -1.76 -13.99
N LYS A 83 14.74 -2.49 -13.94
CA LYS A 83 15.16 -3.21 -12.73
C LYS A 83 15.58 -2.21 -11.66
N THR A 84 16.41 -1.24 -12.02
CA THR A 84 16.82 -0.18 -11.09
C THR A 84 15.61 0.63 -10.62
N ASP A 85 14.65 0.94 -11.50
CA ASP A 85 13.43 1.66 -11.11
C ASP A 85 12.59 0.85 -10.12
N ILE A 86 12.49 -0.47 -10.30
CA ILE A 86 11.84 -1.37 -9.35
C ILE A 86 12.53 -1.33 -7.99
N ASP A 87 13.86 -1.50 -8.00
CA ASP A 87 14.67 -1.55 -6.79
C ASP A 87 14.61 -0.25 -6.00
N VAL A 88 14.60 0.92 -6.67
CA VAL A 88 14.48 2.23 -6.02
C VAL A 88 13.17 2.38 -5.26
N ILE A 89 12.04 1.94 -5.83
CA ILE A 89 10.74 2.00 -5.17
C ILE A 89 10.69 1.02 -4.00
N ASN A 90 11.11 -0.23 -4.22
CA ASN A 90 11.11 -1.26 -3.18
C ASN A 90 11.98 -0.87 -1.98
N LEU A 91 13.18 -0.36 -2.22
CA LEU A 91 14.08 0.10 -1.17
C LEU A 91 13.42 1.21 -0.33
N LYS A 92 12.72 2.16 -0.94
CA LYS A 92 12.02 3.22 -0.20
C LYS A 92 10.89 2.69 0.67
N LEU A 93 10.14 1.71 0.19
CA LEU A 93 9.08 1.07 0.98
C LEU A 93 9.68 0.34 2.19
N VAL A 94 10.74 -0.45 1.98
CA VAL A 94 11.45 -1.15 3.06
C VAL A 94 12.03 -0.17 4.07
N PHE A 95 12.67 0.91 3.63
CA PHE A 95 13.19 1.94 4.55
C PHE A 95 12.07 2.62 5.34
N SER A 96 10.93 2.93 4.71
CA SER A 96 9.77 3.47 5.43
C SER A 96 9.25 2.51 6.50
N ASP A 97 9.24 1.20 6.24
CA ASP A 97 8.80 0.21 7.21
C ASP A 97 9.78 0.09 8.38
N LEU A 98 11.09 0.10 8.09
CA LEU A 98 12.13 0.11 9.12
C LEU A 98 12.02 1.35 10.01
N ASP A 99 11.87 2.54 9.44
CA ASP A 99 11.69 3.78 10.20
C ASP A 99 10.47 3.72 11.12
N GLN A 100 9.37 3.16 10.63
CA GLN A 100 8.17 2.95 11.41
C GLN A 100 8.41 1.97 12.59
N LEU A 101 9.09 0.85 12.35
CA LEU A 101 9.45 -0.10 13.41
C LEU A 101 10.35 0.55 14.47
N TYR A 102 11.35 1.33 14.05
CA TYR A 102 12.22 2.06 14.97
C TYR A 102 11.44 3.11 15.79
N TYR A 103 10.51 3.82 15.16
CA TYR A 103 9.63 4.77 15.85
C TYR A 103 8.79 4.08 16.92
N PHE A 104 8.13 2.96 16.58
CA PHE A 104 7.35 2.19 17.56
C PHE A 104 8.20 1.65 18.70
N ARG A 105 9.40 1.12 18.40
CA ARG A 105 10.34 0.64 19.42
C ARG A 105 10.77 1.75 20.38
N ARG A 106 11.04 2.97 19.89
CA ARG A 106 11.35 4.13 20.73
C ARG A 106 10.16 4.51 21.61
N LYS A 107 8.95 4.53 21.07
CA LYS A 107 7.73 4.81 21.85
C LYS A 107 7.49 3.81 22.98
N GLN A 108 7.74 2.52 22.76
CA GLN A 108 7.60 1.49 23.82
C GLN A 108 8.61 1.65 24.95
N LYS A 109 9.84 2.09 24.67
CA LYS A 109 10.81 2.41 25.72
C LYS A 109 10.40 3.63 26.55
N ILE A 110 9.76 4.61 25.93
CA ILE A 110 9.30 5.86 26.58
C ILE A 110 7.97 5.65 27.33
N MET A 111 7.09 4.79 26.81
CA MET A 111 5.82 4.40 27.43
C MET A 111 5.82 2.88 27.65
N PRO A 112 6.55 2.36 28.66
CA PRO A 112 6.42 0.97 29.04
C PRO A 112 4.96 0.70 29.41
N TRP A 113 4.41 -0.40 28.90
CA TRP A 113 3.03 -0.81 29.15
C TRP A 113 2.81 -0.89 30.67
N LYS A 114 2.21 0.16 31.25
CA LYS A 114 1.72 0.10 32.64
C LYS A 114 0.54 -0.83 32.61
N GLY A 115 0.75 -2.06 33.11
CA GLY A 115 -0.24 -3.12 33.01
C GLY A 115 -1.62 -2.69 33.45
N PHE A 116 -2.64 -3.30 32.83
CA PHE A 116 -4.05 -3.14 33.19
C PHE A 116 -4.25 -3.54 34.65
N SER A 117 -4.04 -2.59 35.56
CA SER A 117 -4.25 -2.79 36.99
C SER A 117 -5.76 -2.78 37.22
N ARG A 118 -6.32 -3.97 37.38
CA ARG A 118 -7.77 -4.22 37.58
C ARG A 118 -8.37 -3.36 38.71
N HIS A 119 -7.54 -2.94 39.67
CA HIS A 119 -7.91 -2.05 40.77
C HIS A 119 -8.24 -0.62 40.30
N LEU A 120 -7.45 -0.05 39.37
CA LEU A 120 -7.64 1.32 38.87
C LEU A 120 -8.95 1.47 38.06
N TRP A 121 -9.42 0.39 37.43
CA TRP A 121 -10.68 0.34 36.67
C TRP A 121 -11.93 0.21 37.54
N MET A 122 -11.80 -0.31 38.76
CA MET A 122 -12.92 -0.37 39.72
C MET A 122 -13.08 0.96 40.44
N GLU A 123 -11.97 1.61 40.78
CA GLU A 123 -11.96 2.88 41.51
C GLU A 123 -12.50 4.04 40.65
N ASN A 124 -12.17 4.09 39.35
CA ASN A 124 -12.73 5.08 38.43
C ASN A 124 -14.20 4.84 38.05
N ARG A 125 -14.77 3.66 38.32
CA ARG A 125 -16.22 3.43 38.12
C ARG A 125 -17.07 3.97 39.26
N HIS A 126 -16.53 4.09 40.47
CA HIS A 126 -17.25 4.68 41.60
C HIS A 126 -17.31 6.21 41.53
N ASN A 127 -16.31 6.87 40.93
CA ASN A 127 -16.26 8.33 40.80
C ASN A 127 -17.02 8.90 39.58
N GLN A 128 -17.68 8.06 38.76
CA GLN A 128 -18.53 8.52 37.64
C GLN A 128 -20.03 8.30 37.87
N LEU A 129 -20.43 7.86 39.07
CA LEU A 129 -21.84 7.64 39.43
C LEU A 129 -22.36 8.65 40.47
N HIS A 130 -21.68 9.79 40.63
CA HIS A 130 -22.12 10.93 41.43
C HIS A 130 -22.14 12.20 40.60
#